data_AF-A0A327JJ91-F1
#
_entry.id   AF-A0A327JJ91-F1
#
_cell.length_a   1.000
_cell.length_b   1.000
_cell.length_c   1.000
_cell.angle_alpha   90.00
_cell.angle_beta   90.00
_cell.angle_gamma   90.00
#
_symmetry.space_group_name_H-M   'P 1'
#
loop_
_entity.id
_entity.type
_entity.pdbx_description
1 polymer ?
#
loop_
_entity_poly.entity_id
_entity_poly.type
_entity_poly.pdbx_seq_one_letter_code
_entity_poly.pdbx_strand_id
1 'polypeptide(L)'
;MKDIRVLLIEDHVMTRMGLSLVLEQAEGVSLIAEAEDGLSGVEKAKELLPDVILMDIGLPNIDGIEATKRIKAFNPDLKVLIFTSRDNEDDVFASFKAGADGYIMKGANPEQTVNAIKAVKEGIAWIDPNIARLVLSNIQRNTPSEQEESVETKEKTNMYDLTDRELEVLSLIVEGLSNSQIADRLVIAKATAKAHVHSILQKLYVDDRTKAAILALKEGIV
;
A
#
# COMPACT_ATOMS: atom_id res chain seq x y z
N MET A 1 -15.29 -29.24 17.50
CA MET A 1 -14.24 -28.82 16.56
C MET A 1 -13.09 -28.24 17.37
N LYS A 2 -11.88 -28.15 16.83
CA LYS A 2 -10.77 -27.49 17.53
C LYS A 2 -10.92 -25.98 17.33
N ASP A 3 -10.87 -25.21 18.41
CA ASP A 3 -11.01 -23.75 18.32
C ASP A 3 -9.86 -23.13 17.51
N ILE A 4 -10.17 -22.08 16.76
CA ILE A 4 -9.20 -21.29 16.00
C ILE A 4 -8.32 -20.54 16.99
N ARG A 5 -7.02 -20.84 16.99
CA ARG A 5 -6.05 -20.24 17.91
C ARG A 5 -5.60 -18.89 17.39
N VAL A 6 -5.94 -17.82 18.10
CA VAL A 6 -5.64 -16.44 17.71
C VAL A 6 -4.50 -15.86 18.56
N LEU A 7 -3.53 -15.23 17.91
CA LEU A 7 -2.56 -14.34 18.53
C LEU A 7 -2.96 -12.89 18.24
N LEU A 8 -3.14 -12.07 19.27
CA LEU A 8 -3.44 -10.64 19.14
C LEU A 8 -2.18 -9.80 19.33
N ILE A 9 -1.88 -8.91 18.38
CA ILE A 9 -0.75 -7.99 18.44
C ILE A 9 -1.29 -6.55 18.30
N GLU A 10 -1.36 -5.84 19.41
CA GLU A 10 -1.99 -4.52 19.54
C GLU A 10 -1.35 -3.77 20.71
N ASP A 11 -0.86 -2.56 20.50
CA ASP A 11 -0.20 -1.75 21.53
C ASP A 11 -1.24 -1.02 22.43
N HIS A 12 -2.37 -0.60 21.85
CA HIS A 12 -3.37 0.15 22.59
C HIS A 12 -4.19 -0.74 23.54
N VAL A 13 -3.94 -0.57 24.85
CA VAL A 13 -4.52 -1.40 25.94
C VAL A 13 -6.04 -1.56 25.83
N MET A 14 -6.79 -0.47 25.60
CA MET A 14 -8.26 -0.53 25.52
C MET A 14 -8.75 -1.32 24.31
N THR A 15 -8.06 -1.20 23.18
CA THR A 15 -8.38 -1.96 21.96
C THR A 15 -8.13 -3.44 22.20
N ARG A 16 -6.97 -3.76 22.80
CA ARG A 16 -6.58 -5.13 23.13
C ARG A 16 -7.58 -5.79 24.07
N MET A 17 -7.93 -5.14 25.19
CA MET A 17 -8.96 -5.61 26.13
C MET A 17 -10.33 -5.83 25.48
N GLY A 18 -10.75 -4.89 24.62
CA GLY A 18 -12.03 -4.99 23.91
C GLY A 18 -12.07 -6.20 22.96
N LEU A 19 -10.99 -6.41 22.19
CA LEU A 19 -10.85 -7.57 21.32
C LEU A 19 -10.78 -8.87 22.11
N SER A 20 -10.03 -8.93 23.21
CA SER A 20 -9.96 -10.14 24.04
C SER A 20 -11.35 -10.56 24.52
N LEU A 21 -12.18 -9.61 24.98
CA LEU A 21 -13.57 -9.89 25.36
C LEU A 21 -14.42 -10.42 24.18
N VAL A 22 -14.27 -9.82 23.00
CA VAL A 22 -14.97 -10.28 21.78
C VAL A 22 -14.57 -11.71 21.41
N LEU A 23 -13.28 -12.02 21.47
CA LEU A 23 -12.74 -13.34 21.11
C LEU A 23 -13.10 -14.41 22.15
N GLU A 24 -13.12 -14.07 23.44
CA GLU A 24 -13.54 -14.99 24.51
C GLU A 24 -15.01 -15.40 24.41
N GLN A 25 -15.87 -14.50 23.92
CA GLN A 25 -17.30 -14.77 23.73
C GLN A 25 -17.61 -15.48 22.41
N ALA A 26 -16.64 -15.55 21.49
CA ALA A 26 -16.84 -16.10 20.15
C ALA A 26 -16.73 -17.64 20.16
N GLU A 27 -17.80 -18.32 19.74
CA GLU A 27 -17.78 -19.76 19.59
C GLU A 27 -16.79 -20.21 18.49
N GLY A 28 -15.92 -21.15 18.83
CA GLY A 28 -14.93 -21.74 17.92
C GLY A 28 -13.67 -20.89 17.72
N VAL A 29 -13.45 -19.85 18.53
CA VAL A 29 -12.25 -19.01 18.51
C VAL A 29 -11.66 -18.95 19.92
N SER A 30 -10.33 -19.00 20.02
CA SER A 30 -9.62 -18.93 21.30
C SER A 30 -8.42 -18.00 21.17
N LEU A 31 -8.40 -16.94 21.98
CA LEU A 31 -7.23 -16.09 22.13
C LEU A 31 -6.16 -16.81 22.96
N ILE A 32 -5.05 -17.18 22.34
CA ILE A 32 -3.99 -17.98 22.99
C ILE A 32 -2.85 -17.14 23.56
N ALA A 33 -2.69 -15.91 23.08
CA ALA A 33 -1.68 -14.98 23.54
C ALA A 33 -1.93 -13.56 23.01
N GLU A 34 -1.33 -12.60 23.70
CA GLU A 34 -1.30 -11.19 23.35
C GLU A 34 0.14 -10.67 23.26
N ALA A 35 0.38 -9.67 22.42
CA ALA A 35 1.62 -8.91 22.33
C ALA A 35 1.34 -7.42 22.15
N GLU A 36 2.23 -6.58 22.67
CA GLU A 36 2.07 -5.12 22.69
C GLU A 36 2.96 -4.41 21.65
N ASP A 37 3.81 -5.16 20.96
CA ASP A 37 4.71 -4.65 19.93
C ASP A 37 5.00 -5.72 18.87
N GLY A 38 5.48 -5.28 17.70
CA GLY A 38 5.71 -6.17 16.57
C GLY A 38 6.83 -7.21 16.81
N LEU A 39 7.88 -6.90 17.57
CA LEU A 39 8.97 -7.84 17.82
C LEU A 39 8.52 -8.97 18.75
N SER A 40 7.85 -8.64 19.86
CA SER A 40 7.30 -9.66 20.76
C SER A 40 6.23 -10.50 20.06
N GLY A 41 5.42 -9.89 19.20
CA GLY A 41 4.44 -10.58 18.35
C GLY A 41 5.09 -11.61 17.39
N VAL A 42 6.18 -11.24 16.73
CA VAL A 42 6.94 -12.14 15.84
C VAL A 42 7.49 -13.35 16.61
N GLU A 43 8.06 -13.14 17.80
CA GLU A 43 8.61 -14.24 18.61
C GLU A 43 7.51 -15.18 19.12
N LYS A 44 6.38 -14.64 19.60
CA LYS A 44 5.22 -15.45 19.99
C LYS A 44 4.62 -16.23 18.83
N ALA A 45 4.61 -15.66 17.62
CA ALA A 45 4.15 -16.37 16.43
C ALA A 45 5.02 -17.60 16.12
N LYS A 46 6.35 -17.51 16.32
CA LYS A 46 7.28 -18.63 16.15
C LYS A 46 7.07 -19.72 17.20
N GLU A 47 6.92 -19.35 18.46
CA GLU A 47 6.73 -20.31 19.56
C GLU A 47 5.37 -21.01 19.50
N LEU A 48 4.31 -20.25 19.26
CA LEU A 48 2.94 -20.73 19.46
C LEU A 48 2.32 -21.29 18.19
N LEU A 49 2.80 -20.89 17.01
CA LEU A 49 2.23 -21.23 15.70
C LEU A 49 0.69 -21.07 15.72
N PRO A 50 0.19 -19.84 15.91
CA PRO A 50 -1.25 -19.57 15.93
C PRO A 50 -1.88 -19.90 14.58
N ASP A 51 -3.18 -20.14 14.59
CA ASP A 51 -3.93 -20.32 13.35
C ASP A 51 -4.13 -19.00 12.61
N VAL A 52 -4.41 -17.92 13.35
CA VAL A 52 -4.60 -16.56 12.84
C VAL A 52 -3.91 -15.57 13.77
N ILE A 53 -3.24 -14.59 13.18
CA ILE A 53 -2.63 -13.46 13.86
C ILE A 53 -3.47 -12.23 13.53
N LEU A 54 -4.02 -11.59 14.55
CA LEU A 54 -4.68 -10.30 14.42
C LEU A 54 -3.64 -9.21 14.70
N MET A 55 -3.28 -8.44 13.68
CA MET A 55 -2.10 -7.57 13.69
C MET A 55 -2.49 -6.11 13.46
N ASP A 56 -2.22 -5.22 14.42
CA ASP A 56 -2.25 -3.79 14.14
C ASP A 56 -1.02 -3.34 13.35
N ILE A 57 -1.17 -2.31 12.52
CA ILE A 57 -0.06 -1.66 11.83
C ILE A 57 0.66 -0.68 12.77
N GLY A 58 -0.06 0.03 13.63
CA GLY A 58 0.44 1.15 14.44
C GLY A 58 1.36 0.80 15.61
N LEU A 59 2.09 -0.32 15.54
CA LEU A 59 2.88 -0.86 16.64
C LEU A 59 4.19 -0.08 16.88
N PRO A 60 4.68 -0.03 18.12
CA PRO A 60 5.99 0.52 18.43
C PRO A 60 7.14 -0.38 17.95
N ASN A 61 8.33 0.21 17.81
CA ASN A 61 9.58 -0.41 17.33
C ASN A 61 9.54 -0.81 15.85
N ILE A 62 8.86 -1.91 15.53
CA ILE A 62 8.56 -2.31 14.15
C ILE A 62 7.06 -2.26 13.96
N ASP A 63 6.63 -1.72 12.84
CA ASP A 63 5.22 -1.69 12.48
C ASP A 63 4.68 -3.09 12.14
N GLY A 64 3.35 -3.20 12.06
CA GLY A 64 2.68 -4.46 11.73
C GLY A 64 3.01 -4.99 10.34
N ILE A 65 3.40 -4.13 9.39
CA ILE A 65 3.73 -4.52 8.01
C ILE A 65 5.09 -5.26 8.02
N GLU A 66 6.10 -4.70 8.67
CA GLU A 66 7.39 -5.33 8.86
C GLU A 66 7.30 -6.59 9.73
N ALA A 67 6.47 -6.58 10.79
CA ALA A 67 6.19 -7.78 11.58
C ALA A 67 5.55 -8.89 10.72
N THR A 68 4.57 -8.55 9.89
CA THR A 68 3.93 -9.48 8.93
C THR A 68 4.96 -10.08 7.98
N LYS A 69 5.82 -9.25 7.39
CA LYS A 69 6.89 -9.70 6.48
C LYS A 69 7.83 -10.69 7.16
N ARG A 70 8.24 -10.41 8.40
CA ARG A 70 9.09 -11.34 9.18
C ARG A 70 8.39 -12.65 9.47
N ILE A 71 7.10 -12.60 9.83
CA ILE A 71 6.29 -13.79 10.10
C ILE A 71 6.19 -14.67 8.86
N LYS A 72 5.83 -14.07 7.73
CA LYS A 72 5.69 -14.77 6.45
C LYS A 72 7.01 -15.30 5.91
N ALA A 73 8.14 -14.64 6.22
CA ALA A 73 9.45 -15.12 5.83
C ALA A 73 9.87 -16.43 6.52
N PHE A 74 9.49 -16.65 7.78
CA PHE A 74 9.81 -17.91 8.48
C PHE A 74 8.71 -18.96 8.33
N ASN A 75 7.45 -18.54 8.18
CA ASN A 75 6.33 -19.45 7.93
C ASN A 75 5.27 -18.76 7.05
N PRO A 76 5.23 -19.05 5.73
CA PRO A 76 4.27 -18.43 4.82
C PRO A 76 2.82 -18.88 5.05
N ASP A 77 2.62 -20.03 5.71
CA ASP A 77 1.30 -20.62 5.95
C ASP A 77 0.55 -19.98 7.12
N LEU A 78 1.26 -19.34 8.06
CA LEU A 78 0.63 -18.60 9.16
C LEU A 78 -0.26 -17.49 8.61
N LYS A 79 -1.49 -17.41 9.12
CA LYS A 79 -2.45 -16.43 8.63
C LYS A 79 -2.35 -15.12 9.37
N VAL A 80 -2.30 -14.01 8.63
CA VAL A 80 -2.21 -12.66 9.18
C VAL A 80 -3.41 -11.85 8.69
N LEU A 81 -4.27 -11.47 9.62
CA LEU A 81 -5.37 -10.53 9.41
C LEU A 81 -4.96 -9.19 9.99
N ILE A 82 -4.78 -8.19 9.14
CA ILE A 82 -4.50 -6.83 9.56
C ILE A 82 -5.76 -6.25 10.22
N PHE A 83 -5.63 -5.70 11.43
CA PHE A 83 -6.70 -5.04 12.17
C PHE A 83 -6.25 -3.64 12.55
N THR A 84 -6.68 -2.62 11.80
CA THR A 84 -6.12 -1.27 11.96
C THR A 84 -7.11 -0.16 11.64
N SER A 85 -6.83 1.06 12.07
CA SER A 85 -7.60 2.26 11.70
C SER A 85 -7.09 2.93 10.44
N ARG A 86 -5.95 2.49 9.90
CA ARG A 86 -5.33 3.02 8.68
C ARG A 86 -6.05 2.46 7.45
N ASP A 87 -6.44 3.35 6.54
CA ASP A 87 -7.11 3.02 5.27
C ASP A 87 -6.44 3.70 4.06
N ASN A 88 -5.27 4.32 4.26
CA ASN A 88 -4.52 4.93 3.18
C ASN A 88 -3.95 3.86 2.24
N GLU A 89 -3.78 4.26 0.98
CA GLU A 89 -3.39 3.36 -0.11
C GLU A 89 -2.05 2.67 0.13
N ASP A 90 -1.06 3.41 0.62
CA ASP A 90 0.29 2.89 0.83
C ASP A 90 0.33 1.79 1.90
N ASP A 91 -0.32 2.02 3.04
CA ASP A 91 -0.38 1.04 4.13
C ASP A 91 -1.11 -0.25 3.69
N VAL A 92 -2.23 -0.10 2.96
CA VAL A 92 -3.02 -1.24 2.46
C VAL A 92 -2.19 -2.11 1.52
N PHE A 93 -1.57 -1.52 0.50
CA PHE A 93 -0.79 -2.29 -0.48
C PHE A 93 0.51 -2.82 0.12
N ALA A 94 1.18 -2.07 0.99
CA ALA A 94 2.36 -2.55 1.69
C ALA A 94 2.03 -3.77 2.57
N SER A 95 0.86 -3.78 3.21
CA SER A 95 0.39 -4.90 4.02
C SER A 95 0.16 -6.17 3.19
N PHE A 96 -0.55 -6.07 2.06
CA PHE A 96 -0.75 -7.21 1.16
C PHE A 96 0.57 -7.68 0.53
N LYS A 97 1.45 -6.76 0.15
CA LYS A 97 2.79 -7.09 -0.37
C LYS A 97 3.67 -7.77 0.66
N ALA A 98 3.50 -7.46 1.95
CA ALA A 98 4.16 -8.16 3.05
C ALA A 98 3.60 -9.58 3.30
N GLY A 99 2.45 -9.91 2.68
CA GLY A 99 1.84 -11.24 2.71
C GLY A 99 0.63 -11.37 3.62
N ALA A 100 -0.01 -10.26 4.04
CA ALA A 100 -1.26 -10.32 4.78
C ALA A 100 -2.34 -11.10 4.02
N ASP A 101 -3.10 -11.95 4.72
CA ASP A 101 -4.19 -12.76 4.16
C ASP A 101 -5.53 -12.02 4.19
N GLY A 102 -5.64 -10.95 4.96
CA GLY A 102 -6.83 -10.13 5.02
C GLY A 102 -6.59 -8.78 5.69
N TYR A 103 -7.58 -7.89 5.57
CA TYR A 103 -7.55 -6.54 6.10
C TYR A 103 -8.94 -6.17 6.63
N ILE A 104 -8.99 -5.82 7.91
CA ILE A 104 -10.19 -5.37 8.62
C ILE A 104 -9.89 -4.07 9.39
N MET A 105 -10.89 -3.19 9.46
CA MET A 105 -10.84 -1.87 10.04
C MET A 105 -11.20 -1.92 11.52
N LYS A 106 -10.56 -1.07 12.34
CA LYS A 106 -10.84 -0.85 13.78
C LYS A 106 -12.28 -0.31 14.08
N GLY A 107 -13.15 -0.19 13.07
CA GLY A 107 -14.56 0.15 13.21
C GLY A 107 -15.53 -1.00 12.90
N ALA A 108 -15.02 -2.18 12.53
CA ALA A 108 -15.85 -3.35 12.31
C ALA A 108 -16.54 -3.79 13.60
N ASN A 109 -17.77 -4.29 13.48
CA ASN A 109 -18.47 -4.81 14.64
C ASN A 109 -17.87 -6.16 15.09
N PRO A 110 -18.13 -6.61 16.34
CA PRO A 110 -17.55 -7.85 16.88
C PRO A 110 -17.77 -9.08 16.00
N GLU A 111 -18.97 -9.24 15.45
CA GLU A 111 -19.34 -10.38 14.60
C GLU A 111 -18.53 -10.39 13.30
N GLN A 112 -18.34 -9.22 12.68
CA GLN A 112 -17.51 -9.07 11.49
C GLN A 112 -16.06 -9.49 11.76
N THR A 113 -15.48 -9.07 12.89
CA THR A 113 -14.12 -9.47 13.28
C THR A 113 -13.99 -10.98 13.44
N VAL A 114 -14.95 -11.62 14.11
CA VAL A 114 -14.97 -13.08 14.28
C VAL A 114 -15.12 -13.80 12.94
N ASN A 115 -15.99 -13.30 12.06
CA ASN A 115 -16.18 -13.85 10.72
C ASN A 115 -14.94 -13.70 9.83
N ALA A 116 -14.24 -12.57 9.93
CA ALA A 116 -12.98 -12.34 9.24
C ALA A 116 -11.90 -13.34 9.69
N ILE A 117 -11.78 -13.58 10.99
CA ILE A 117 -10.86 -14.58 11.55
C ILE A 117 -11.18 -15.98 11.01
N LYS A 118 -12.46 -16.37 11.02
CA LYS A 118 -12.91 -17.66 10.49
C LYS A 118 -12.64 -17.80 8.99
N ALA A 119 -12.92 -16.76 8.21
CA ALA A 119 -12.67 -16.76 6.76
C ALA A 119 -11.17 -16.91 6.46
N VAL A 120 -10.33 -16.11 7.10
CA VAL A 120 -8.88 -16.12 6.90
C VAL A 120 -8.25 -17.45 7.32
N LYS A 121 -8.75 -18.08 8.39
CA LYS A 121 -8.36 -19.44 8.79
C LYS A 121 -8.56 -20.45 7.66
N GLU A 122 -9.67 -20.37 6.96
CA GLU A 122 -10.04 -21.25 5.83
C GLU A 122 -9.33 -20.86 4.52
N GLY A 123 -8.44 -19.85 4.55
CA GLY A 123 -7.73 -19.36 3.37
C GLY A 123 -8.56 -18.44 2.48
N ILE A 124 -9.72 -17.98 2.96
CA ILE A 124 -10.56 -17.00 2.28
C ILE A 124 -10.09 -15.60 2.68
N ALA A 125 -9.66 -14.81 1.72
CA ALA A 125 -9.26 -13.43 1.98
C ALA A 125 -10.46 -12.60 2.47
N TRP A 126 -10.26 -11.85 3.54
CA TRP A 126 -11.22 -10.86 4.03
C TRP A 126 -10.73 -9.46 3.70
N ILE A 127 -11.57 -8.67 3.04
CA ILE A 127 -11.24 -7.27 2.72
C ILE A 127 -12.44 -6.43 3.09
N ASP A 128 -12.24 -5.48 4.00
CA ASP A 128 -13.32 -4.55 4.35
C ASP A 128 -13.80 -3.74 3.14
N PRO A 129 -15.09 -3.34 3.09
CA PRO A 129 -15.65 -2.66 1.92
C PRO A 129 -14.88 -1.42 1.45
N ASN A 130 -14.40 -0.60 2.38
CA ASN A 130 -13.61 0.60 2.05
C ASN A 130 -12.25 0.24 1.43
N ILE A 131 -11.62 -0.81 1.95
CA ILE A 131 -10.34 -1.33 1.44
C ILE A 131 -10.54 -2.01 0.09
N ALA A 132 -11.63 -2.75 -0.09
CA ALA A 132 -11.98 -3.39 -1.35
C ALA A 132 -12.15 -2.34 -2.46
N ARG A 133 -12.80 -1.22 -2.18
CA ARG A 133 -12.92 -0.10 -3.12
C ARG A 133 -11.55 0.44 -3.55
N LEU A 134 -10.63 0.61 -2.60
CA LEU A 134 -9.27 1.08 -2.86
C LEU A 134 -8.48 0.09 -3.74
N VAL A 135 -8.54 -1.20 -3.40
CA VAL A 135 -7.90 -2.29 -4.16
C VAL A 135 -8.43 -2.35 -5.60
N LEU A 136 -9.76 -2.35 -5.76
CA LEU A 136 -10.38 -2.40 -7.09
C LEU A 136 -10.06 -1.16 -7.92
N SER A 137 -10.02 0.04 -7.30
CA SER A 137 -9.68 1.28 -7.99
C SER A 137 -8.21 1.32 -8.44
N ASN A 138 -7.31 0.72 -7.66
CA ASN A 138 -5.91 0.57 -8.05
C ASN A 138 -5.74 -0.42 -9.21
N ILE A 139 -6.44 -1.56 -9.17
CA ILE A 139 -6.45 -2.53 -10.28
C ILE A 139 -6.92 -1.85 -11.56
N GLN A 140 -8.04 -1.12 -11.54
CA GLN A 140 -8.54 -0.41 -12.73
C GLN A 140 -7.54 0.62 -13.27
N ARG A 141 -6.80 1.31 -12.41
CA ARG A 141 -5.72 2.24 -12.84
C ARG A 141 -4.52 1.51 -13.45
N ASN A 142 -4.22 0.31 -12.98
CA ASN A 142 -3.02 -0.46 -13.34
C ASN A 142 -3.29 -1.61 -14.33
N THR A 143 -4.53 -1.78 -14.81
CA THR A 143 -4.83 -2.73 -15.88
C THR A 143 -4.52 -2.03 -17.20
N PRO A 144 -3.58 -2.54 -18.04
CA PRO A 144 -3.45 -2.06 -19.41
C PRO A 144 -4.76 -2.37 -20.12
N SER A 145 -5.52 -1.35 -20.51
CA SER A 145 -6.77 -1.54 -21.23
C SER A 145 -6.50 -2.17 -22.59
N GLU A 146 -6.81 -3.46 -22.73
CA GLU A 146 -7.01 -4.07 -24.04
C GLU A 146 -8.39 -3.66 -24.57
N GLN A 147 -8.37 -2.78 -25.58
CA GLN A 147 -9.48 -2.36 -26.47
C GLN A 147 -10.46 -1.38 -25.80
N GLU A 148 -10.74 -0.19 -26.34
CA GLU A 148 -11.24 0.05 -27.69
C GLU A 148 -10.71 1.35 -28.32
N GLU A 149 -10.58 1.30 -29.65
CA GLU A 149 -10.46 2.44 -30.54
C GLU A 149 -11.68 3.38 -30.40
N SER A 150 -11.53 4.47 -29.65
CA SER A 150 -12.31 5.68 -29.91
C SER A 150 -11.51 6.91 -29.52
N VAL A 151 -11.20 7.65 -30.57
CA VAL A 151 -10.69 9.02 -30.65
C VAL A 151 -11.28 9.90 -29.53
N GLU A 152 -10.47 10.30 -28.55
CA GLU A 152 -10.32 11.70 -28.06
C GLU A 152 -9.46 11.81 -26.78
N THR A 153 -8.37 12.59 -26.91
CA THR A 153 -7.57 13.27 -25.87
C THR A 153 -6.94 12.46 -24.72
N LYS A 154 -5.65 12.17 -24.92
CA LYS A 154 -4.66 11.78 -23.90
C LYS A 154 -4.61 12.77 -22.74
N GLU A 155 -5.17 12.41 -21.59
CA GLU A 155 -4.66 12.88 -20.30
C GLU A 155 -3.87 11.73 -19.67
N LYS A 156 -2.58 11.64 -20.07
CA LYS A 156 -1.61 10.79 -19.38
C LYS A 156 -1.52 11.28 -17.94
N THR A 157 -1.75 10.36 -17.01
CA THR A 157 -1.79 10.59 -15.57
C THR A 157 -0.51 11.28 -15.11
N ASN A 158 -0.63 12.56 -14.78
CA ASN A 158 0.50 13.39 -14.39
C ASN A 158 0.77 13.27 -12.89
N MET A 159 1.42 12.19 -12.49
CA MET A 159 1.73 11.85 -11.09
C MET A 159 2.59 12.91 -10.37
N TYR A 160 3.27 13.78 -11.13
CA TYR A 160 4.20 14.79 -10.62
C TYR A 160 3.67 16.22 -10.70
N ASP A 161 2.37 16.38 -11.00
CA ASP A 161 1.69 17.69 -11.13
C ASP A 161 2.45 18.65 -12.06
N LEU A 162 3.01 18.12 -13.14
CA LEU A 162 3.62 18.92 -14.20
C LEU A 162 2.52 19.72 -14.91
N THR A 163 2.80 20.93 -15.36
CA THR A 163 1.87 21.62 -16.27
C THR A 163 1.98 21.04 -17.68
N ASP A 164 0.97 21.24 -18.54
CA ASP A 164 1.04 20.85 -19.96
C ASP A 164 2.31 21.36 -20.64
N ARG A 165 2.71 22.59 -20.28
CA ARG A 165 3.92 23.20 -20.79
C ARG A 165 5.20 22.53 -20.29
N GLU A 166 5.20 22.05 -19.06
CA GLU A 166 6.32 21.28 -18.51
C GLU A 166 6.41 19.89 -19.13
N LEU A 167 5.29 19.25 -19.46
CA LEU A 167 5.26 17.99 -20.20
C LEU A 167 5.82 18.13 -21.63
N GLU A 168 5.47 19.20 -22.35
CA GLU A 168 6.08 19.52 -23.64
C GLU A 168 7.60 19.70 -23.52
N VAL A 169 8.05 20.46 -22.53
CA VAL A 169 9.49 20.68 -22.29
C VAL A 169 10.18 19.36 -21.93
N LEU A 170 9.58 18.51 -21.09
CA LEU A 170 10.11 17.20 -20.71
C LEU A 170 10.23 16.25 -21.92
N SER A 171 9.25 16.27 -22.83
CA SER A 171 9.29 15.50 -24.08
C SER A 171 10.52 15.88 -24.94
N LEU A 172 10.78 17.18 -25.06
CA LEU A 172 11.95 17.68 -25.80
C LEU A 172 13.28 17.37 -25.08
N ILE A 173 13.28 17.28 -23.74
CA ILE A 173 14.44 16.81 -22.98
C ILE A 173 14.74 15.35 -23.30
N VAL A 174 13.71 14.50 -23.40
CA VAL A 174 13.81 13.08 -23.78
C VAL A 174 14.33 12.91 -25.21
N GLU A 175 13.92 13.77 -26.14
CA GLU A 175 14.47 13.84 -27.50
C GLU A 175 15.93 14.34 -27.54
N GLY A 176 16.51 14.74 -26.40
CA GLY A 176 17.91 15.15 -26.28
C GLY A 176 18.17 16.62 -26.61
N LEU A 177 17.14 17.47 -26.72
CA LEU A 177 17.31 18.87 -27.11
C LEU A 177 17.94 19.72 -25.99
N SER A 178 18.84 20.63 -26.37
CA SER A 178 19.38 21.65 -25.47
C SER A 178 18.34 22.74 -25.16
N ASN A 179 18.54 23.52 -24.09
CA ASN A 179 17.62 24.61 -23.74
C ASN A 179 17.47 25.66 -24.85
N SER A 180 18.50 25.85 -25.70
CA SER A 180 18.39 26.71 -26.88
C SER A 180 17.42 26.11 -27.91
N GLN A 181 17.56 24.82 -28.23
CA GLN A 181 16.69 24.13 -29.19
C GLN A 181 15.24 24.01 -28.68
N ILE A 182 15.05 23.81 -27.37
CA ILE A 182 13.73 23.85 -26.73
C ILE A 182 13.11 25.24 -26.88
N ALA A 183 13.88 26.30 -26.61
CA ALA A 183 13.43 27.68 -26.75
C ALA A 183 13.02 28.01 -28.19
N ASP A 184 13.81 27.57 -29.17
CA ASP A 184 13.52 27.77 -30.60
C ASP A 184 12.26 27.01 -31.03
N ARG A 185 12.12 25.74 -30.61
CA ARG A 185 10.98 24.88 -30.98
C ARG A 185 9.66 25.35 -30.36
N LEU A 186 9.73 25.85 -29.13
CA LEU A 186 8.57 26.31 -28.37
C LEU A 186 8.31 27.82 -28.52
N VAL A 187 9.14 28.53 -29.29
CA VAL A 187 9.10 29.97 -29.56
C VAL A 187 9.04 30.79 -28.26
N ILE A 188 9.99 30.54 -27.37
CA ILE A 188 10.13 31.24 -26.07
C ILE A 188 11.57 31.70 -25.84
N ALA A 189 11.81 32.54 -24.84
CA ALA A 189 13.16 32.94 -24.46
C ALA A 189 13.95 31.75 -23.85
N LYS A 190 15.26 31.69 -24.13
CA LYS A 190 16.17 30.68 -23.56
C LYS A 190 16.15 30.64 -22.02
N ALA A 191 15.97 31.79 -21.38
CA ALA A 191 15.82 31.89 -19.93
C ALA A 191 14.54 31.20 -19.42
N THR A 192 13.43 31.33 -20.16
CA THR A 192 12.15 30.66 -19.87
C THR A 192 12.26 29.14 -20.02
N ALA A 193 12.93 28.66 -21.08
CA ALA A 193 13.21 27.23 -21.24
C ALA A 193 14.05 26.68 -20.06
N LYS A 194 15.05 27.43 -19.59
CA LYS A 194 15.85 27.05 -18.41
C LYS A 194 15.01 26.99 -17.13
N ALA A 195 14.06 27.92 -16.95
CA ALA A 195 13.16 27.94 -15.80
C ALA A 195 12.23 26.71 -15.78
N HIS A 196 11.64 26.35 -16.93
CA HIS A 196 10.84 25.13 -17.04
C HIS A 196 11.65 23.87 -16.74
N VAL A 197 12.85 23.73 -17.32
CA VAL A 197 13.74 22.60 -17.01
C VAL A 197 14.02 22.52 -15.51
N HIS A 198 14.31 23.64 -14.84
CA HIS A 198 14.55 23.66 -13.40
C HIS A 198 13.32 23.24 -12.58
N SER A 199 12.13 23.74 -12.93
CA SER A 199 10.86 23.39 -12.29
C SER A 199 10.56 21.88 -12.42
N ILE A 200 10.79 21.32 -13.61
CA ILE A 200 10.63 19.89 -13.88
C ILE A 200 11.56 19.05 -12.99
N LEU A 201 12.85 19.40 -12.88
CA LEU A 201 13.79 18.68 -12.03
C LEU A 201 13.37 18.67 -10.55
N GLN A 202 12.83 19.79 -10.06
CA GLN A 202 12.31 19.89 -8.70
C GLN A 202 11.09 19.00 -8.48
N LYS A 203 10.11 19.05 -9.40
CA LYS A 203 8.88 18.24 -9.32
C LYS A 203 9.11 16.74 -9.47
N LEU A 204 10.10 16.35 -10.29
CA LEU A 204 10.52 14.96 -10.47
C LEU A 204 11.50 14.46 -9.40
N TYR A 205 11.90 15.31 -8.45
CA TYR A 205 12.89 15.00 -7.40
C TYR A 205 14.22 14.42 -7.95
N VAL A 206 14.73 14.99 -9.04
CA VAL A 206 15.99 14.55 -9.68
C VAL A 206 16.99 15.69 -9.88
N ASP A 207 18.28 15.38 -9.79
CA ASP A 207 19.34 16.40 -9.77
C ASP A 207 19.79 16.87 -11.15
N ASP A 208 19.54 16.08 -12.20
CA ASP A 208 20.02 16.37 -13.54
C ASP A 208 19.05 15.94 -14.64
N ARG A 209 19.20 16.57 -15.81
CA ARG A 209 18.33 16.36 -16.97
C ARG A 209 18.37 14.95 -17.54
N THR A 210 19.47 14.21 -17.33
CA THR A 210 19.61 12.85 -17.83
C THR A 210 18.76 11.91 -16.99
N LYS A 211 18.79 12.06 -15.66
CA LYS A 211 17.88 11.36 -14.74
C LYS A 211 16.42 11.69 -15.04
N ALA A 212 16.09 12.95 -15.32
CA ALA A 212 14.75 13.35 -15.72
C ALA A 212 14.27 12.65 -17.00
N ALA A 213 15.12 12.58 -18.02
CA ALA A 213 14.80 11.89 -19.27
C ALA A 213 14.57 10.38 -19.06
N ILE A 214 15.45 9.74 -18.28
CA ILE A 214 15.34 8.31 -17.97
C ILE A 214 14.07 8.02 -17.16
N LEU A 215 13.76 8.85 -16.15
CA LEU A 215 12.57 8.71 -15.33
C LEU A 215 11.30 8.86 -16.19
N ALA A 216 11.26 9.88 -17.06
CA ALA A 216 10.12 10.14 -17.92
C ALA A 216 9.83 9.01 -18.90
N LEU A 217 10.88 8.38 -19.46
CA LEU A 217 10.74 7.18 -20.30
C LEU A 217 10.33 5.95 -19.49
N LYS A 218 10.93 5.74 -18.32
CA LYS A 218 10.68 4.56 -17.47
C LYS A 218 9.25 4.54 -16.93
N GLU A 219 8.71 5.72 -16.61
CA GLU A 219 7.38 5.87 -16.00
C GLU A 219 6.31 6.29 -17.01
N GLY A 220 6.67 6.44 -18.29
CA GLY A 220 5.73 6.75 -19.37
C GLY A 220 5.10 8.14 -19.30
N ILE A 221 5.73 9.07 -18.56
CA ILE A 221 5.26 10.45 -18.36
C ILE A 221 5.11 11.16 -19.72
N VAL A 222 6.05 10.93 -20.64
CA VAL A 222 6.04 11.46 -22.02
C VAL A 222 6.19 10.34 -23.04
#